data_AF-S7WUJ9-F1
#
_entry.id   AF-S7WUJ9-F1
#
_cell.length_a   1.000
_cell.length_b   1.000
_cell.length_c   1.000
_cell.angle_alpha   90.00
_cell.angle_beta   90.00
_cell.angle_gamma   90.00
#
_symmetry.space_group_name_H-M   'P 1'
#
loop_
_entity.id
_entity.type
_entity.pdbx_description
1 polymer ?
#
loop_
_entity_poly.entity_id
_entity_poly.type
_entity_poly.pdbx_seq_one_letter_code
_entity_poly.pdbx_strand_id
1 'polypeptide(L)' 'MNPARSTGVAFFAETAALGQLWLFWIAPIVGAVIGALIHKVVATLRN' A
#
# COMPACT_ATOMS: atom_id res chain seq x y z
N MET A 1 -4.08 -4.06 -0.03
CA MET A 1 -2.88 -3.89 -0.88
C MET A 1 -1.65 -4.22 -0.03
N ASN A 2 -0.93 -5.32 -0.31
CA ASN A 2 0.14 -5.84 0.56
C ASN A 2 1.50 -5.83 -0.18
N PRO A 3 2.45 -4.96 0.20
CA PRO A 3 3.76 -4.86 -0.45
C PRO A 3 4.61 -6.13 -0.36
N ALA A 4 4.54 -6.88 0.75
CA ALA A 4 5.30 -8.13 0.93
C ALA A 4 4.84 -9.22 -0.06
N ARG A 5 3.52 -9.33 -0.28
CA ARG A 5 2.97 -10.24 -1.31
C ARG A 5 3.49 -9.86 -2.70
N SER A 6 3.41 -8.59 -3.07
CA SER A 6 3.86 -8.12 -4.39
C SER A 6 5.37 -8.28 -4.58
N THR A 7 6.17 -8.15 -3.51
CA THR A 7 7.62 -8.38 -3.54
C THR A 7 7.93 -9.84 -3.86
N GLY A 8 7.29 -10.80 -3.19
CA GLY A 8 7.47 -12.22 -3.48
C GLY A 8 7.17 -12.56 -4.93
N VAL A 9 6.04 -12.09 -5.47
CA VAL A 9 5.69 -12.34 -6.88
C VAL A 9 6.68 -11.67 -7.84
N ALA A 10 7.12 -10.43 -7.56
CA ALA A 10 8.00 -9.70 -8.46
C ALA A 10 9.38 -10.36 -8.66
N PHE A 11 9.87 -11.14 -7.68
CA PHE A 11 11.14 -11.88 -7.81
C PHE A 11 11.03 -13.18 -8.59
N PHE A 12 9.86 -13.83 -8.59
CA PHE A 12 9.68 -15.16 -9.19
C PHE A 12 8.78 -15.15 -10.44
N ALA A 13 8.18 -14.01 -10.78
CA ALA A 13 7.48 -13.86 -12.05
C ALA A 13 8.50 -13.72 -13.18
N GLU A 14 8.32 -14.48 -14.27
CA GLU A 14 9.09 -14.36 -15.53
C GLU A 14 8.70 -13.10 -16.34
N THR A 15 8.52 -11.97 -15.64
CA THR A 15 8.07 -10.70 -16.20
C THR A 15 8.96 -9.57 -15.71
N ALA A 16 8.91 -8.40 -16.36
CA ALA A 16 9.64 -7.20 -15.93
C ALA A 16 9.00 -6.49 -14.71
N ALA A 17 8.49 -7.24 -13.73
CA ALA A 17 7.70 -6.72 -12.61
C ALA A 17 8.52 -5.96 -11.55
N LEU A 18 9.82 -6.26 -11.41
CA LEU A 18 10.68 -5.60 -10.42
C LEU A 18 10.72 -4.07 -10.61
N GLY A 19 10.73 -3.59 -11.85
CA GLY A 19 10.73 -2.15 -12.15
C GLY A 19 9.46 -1.42 -11.73
N GLN A 20 8.35 -2.15 -11.53
CA GLN A 20 7.07 -1.60 -11.09
C GLN A 20 6.82 -1.80 -9.58
N LEU A 21 7.68 -2.57 -8.90
CA LEU A 21 7.47 -2.97 -7.50
C LEU A 21 7.34 -1.78 -6.54
N TRP A 22 8.03 -0.67 -6.83
CA TRP A 22 8.02 0.53 -5.98
C TRP A 22 6.61 1.12 -5.79
N LEU A 23 5.75 1.09 -6.82
CA LEU A 23 4.36 1.57 -6.74
C LEU A 23 3.56 0.75 -5.71
N PHE A 24 3.82 -0.56 -5.66
CA PHE A 24 3.16 -1.47 -4.72
C PHE A 24 3.66 -1.33 -3.28
N TRP A 25 4.72 -0.57 -3.04
CA TRP A 25 5.14 -0.15 -1.70
C TRP A 25 4.58 1.23 -1.34
N ILE A 26 4.75 2.21 -2.21
CA ILE A 26 4.36 3.60 -1.91
C ILE A 26 2.84 3.75 -1.84
N ALA A 27 2.09 3.26 -2.83
CA ALA A 27 0.65 3.49 -2.89
C ALA A 27 -0.10 2.91 -1.67
N PRO A 28 0.20 1.69 -1.18
CA PRO A 28 -0.49 1.15 0.00
C PRO A 28 -0.15 1.89 1.29
N ILE A 29 1.09 2.33 1.47
CA ILE A 29 1.51 3.08 2.66
C ILE A 29 0.82 4.45 2.68
N VAL A 30 0.84 5.17 1.56
CA VAL A 30 0.16 6.47 1.42
C VAL A 30 -1.34 6.30 1.66
N GLY A 31 -1.96 5.29 1.04
CA GLY A 31 -3.38 4.98 1.25
C GLY A 31 -3.72 4.66 2.70
N ALA A 32 -2.86 3.91 3.40
CA ALA A 32 -3.05 3.59 4.82
C ALA A 32 -2.94 4.84 5.71
N VAL A 33 -1.97 5.72 5.45
CA VAL A 33 -1.82 6.99 6.18
C VAL A 33 -3.05 7.87 5.97
N ILE A 34 -3.49 8.06 4.72
CA ILE A 34 -4.68 8.86 4.40
C ILE A 34 -5.92 8.25 5.07
N GLY A 35 -6.11 6.94 4.94
CA GLY A 35 -7.23 6.23 5.57
C GLY A 35 -7.25 6.38 7.09
N ALA A 36 -6.08 6.30 7.75
CA ALA A 36 -5.96 6.51 9.19
C ALA A 36 -6.28 7.95 9.61
N LEU A 37 -5.85 8.95 8.82
CA LEU A 37 -6.18 10.36 9.08
C LEU A 37 -7.68 10.62 8.92
N ILE A 38 -8.30 10.12 7.85
CA ILE A 38 -9.75 10.23 7.64
C ILE A 38 -10.50 9.55 8.78
N HIS A 39 -10.11 8.33 9.14
CA HIS A 39 -10.72 7.60 10.25
C HIS A 39 -10.62 8.39 11.55
N LYS A 40 -9.45 8.97 11.86
CA LYS A 40 -9.26 9.79 13.06
C LYS A 40 -10.21 10.99 13.06
N VAL A 41 -10.31 11.74 11.97
CA VAL A 41 -11.21 12.90 11.88
C VAL A 41 -12.67 12.47 12.08
N VAL A 42 -13.13 11.44 11.37
CA VAL A 42 -14.51 10.95 11.47
C VAL A 42 -14.82 10.41 12.87
N ALA A 43 -13.88 9.67 13.48
CA ALA A 43 -14.04 9.15 14.83
C ALA A 43 -14.09 10.27 15.87
N THR A 44 -13.24 11.30 15.73
CA THR A 44 -13.27 12.48 16.61
C THR A 44 -14.58 13.25 16.51
N LEU A 45 -15.17 13.38 15.32
CA LEU A 45 -16.47 14.05 15.12
C LEU A 45 -17.66 13.29 15.71
N ARG A 46 -17.51 11.99 16.03
CA ARG A 46 -18.57 11.15 16.61
C ARG A 46 -18.55 11.11 18.15
N ASN A 47 -17.56 11.74 18.79
CA ASN A 47 -17.44 11.84 20.25
C ASN A 47 -17.88 13.24 20.72
#